data_AF-A0A841GZD4-F1
#
_entry.id   AF-A0A841GZD4-F1
#
_cell.length_a   1.000
_cell.length_b   1.000
_cell.length_c   1.000
_cell.angle_alpha   90.00
_cell.angle_beta   90.00
_cell.angle_gamma   90.00
#
_symmetry.space_group_name_H-M   'P 1'
#
loop_
_entity.id
_entity.type
_entity.pdbx_description
1 polymer ?
#
loop_
_entity_poly.entity_id
_entity_poly.type
_entity_poly.pdbx_seq_one_letter_code
_entity_poly.pdbx_strand_id
1 'polypeptide(L)'
;MTRISVGLEQGADGGLMAYALSLPGCAGVGATPEAAMAAFERSLVDWLRFLASAGERVPPADAELEVAVDEWMETDAAVLSGETAVLFVDDLRPLSQEEAEAGVQRLGDLRGRMLARVRRRRDVNLDVPAAPGISVRQVLEELARAHWWTLSRLGASPMAGAPDHTLARLDTSAALVVDRMTSLSDDQRGMRIELDGEEWTARKVLRRLLWLEWTLGGMALAGLAAAAPAEQATTEAAESA
;
A
#
# COMPACT_ATOMS: atom_id res chain seq x y z
N MET A 1 -5.40 26.72 1.81
CA MET A 1 -4.94 25.86 0.71
C MET A 1 -3.97 24.85 1.29
N THR A 2 -4.25 23.56 1.12
CA THR A 2 -3.38 22.48 1.61
C THR A 2 -2.55 21.98 0.45
N ARG A 3 -1.22 21.95 0.57
CA ARG A 3 -0.32 21.44 -0.48
C ARG A 3 -0.06 19.94 -0.27
N ILE A 4 -0.17 19.17 -1.34
CA ILE A 4 0.23 17.77 -1.42
C ILE A 4 1.51 17.70 -2.26
N SER A 5 2.60 17.29 -1.61
CA SER A 5 3.91 17.12 -2.23
C SER A 5 4.00 15.75 -2.92
N VAL A 6 4.44 15.74 -4.18
CA VAL A 6 4.53 14.54 -5.01
C VAL A 6 5.97 14.29 -5.44
N GLY A 7 6.41 13.04 -5.28
CA GLY A 7 7.63 12.53 -5.90
C GLY A 7 7.28 11.70 -7.14
N LEU A 8 7.91 12.02 -8.28
CA LEU A 8 7.83 11.24 -9.51
C LEU A 8 9.05 10.34 -9.65
N GLU A 9 8.79 9.06 -9.88
CA GLU A 9 9.76 8.06 -10.30
C GLU A 9 9.54 7.75 -11.77
N GLN A 10 10.60 7.85 -12.57
CA GLN A 10 10.58 7.50 -14.00
C GLN A 10 11.47 6.27 -14.24
N GLY A 11 10.88 5.20 -14.73
CA GLY A 11 11.55 3.94 -15.02
C GLY A 11 12.22 3.90 -16.39
N ALA A 12 13.11 2.91 -16.58
CA ALA A 12 13.78 2.66 -17.86
C ALA A 12 12.82 2.21 -18.98
N ASP A 13 11.64 1.71 -18.62
CA ASP A 13 10.54 1.39 -19.53
C ASP A 13 9.70 2.62 -19.94
N GLY A 14 10.09 3.81 -19.48
CA GLY A 14 9.37 5.07 -19.71
C GLY A 14 8.14 5.25 -18.82
N GLY A 15 7.85 4.30 -17.92
CA GLY A 15 6.78 4.41 -16.95
C GLY A 15 7.04 5.47 -15.90
N LEU A 16 5.97 6.09 -15.40
CA LEU A 16 6.02 7.02 -14.29
C LEU A 16 5.13 6.56 -13.14
N MET A 17 5.66 6.67 -11.92
CA MET A 17 4.93 6.48 -10.68
C MET A 17 5.00 7.76 -9.85
N ALA A 18 3.85 8.32 -9.54
CA ALA A 18 3.67 9.46 -8.64
C ALA A 18 3.34 8.98 -7.23
N TYR A 19 4.07 9.45 -6.23
CA TYR A 19 3.82 9.15 -4.81
C TYR A 19 3.51 10.42 -4.04
N ALA A 20 2.56 10.36 -3.10
CA ALA A 20 2.40 11.41 -2.12
C ALA A 20 3.50 11.28 -1.06
N LEU A 21 4.39 12.28 -0.97
CA LEU A 21 5.49 12.27 0.01
C LEU A 21 4.96 12.47 1.44
N SER A 22 3.91 13.30 1.60
CA SER A 22 3.29 13.60 2.89
C SER A 22 2.13 12.67 3.28
N LEU A 23 1.65 11.82 2.37
CA LEU A 23 0.54 10.88 2.58
C LEU A 23 0.92 9.48 2.08
N PRO A 24 1.85 8.79 2.75
CA PRO A 24 2.40 7.52 2.29
C PRO A 24 1.29 6.47 2.10
N GLY A 25 1.33 5.75 0.97
CA GLY A 25 0.31 4.81 0.53
C GLY A 25 -0.44 5.28 -0.73
N CYS A 26 -0.63 6.59 -0.90
CA CYS A 26 -1.22 7.15 -2.10
C CYS A 26 -0.20 7.23 -3.24
N ALA A 27 -0.49 6.54 -4.34
CA ALA A 27 0.31 6.58 -5.56
C ALA A 27 -0.55 6.44 -6.83
N GLY A 28 0.03 6.80 -7.98
CA GLY A 28 -0.56 6.62 -9.30
C GLY A 28 0.50 6.32 -10.36
N VAL A 29 0.19 5.40 -11.28
CA VAL A 29 1.10 4.97 -12.35
C VAL A 29 0.55 5.38 -13.72
N GLY A 30 1.44 5.72 -14.65
CA GLY A 30 1.07 6.04 -16.03
C GLY A 30 2.26 6.02 -16.99
N ALA A 31 1.98 5.92 -18.28
CA ALA A 31 3.00 5.95 -19.34
C ALA A 31 3.46 7.37 -19.71
N THR A 32 2.80 8.40 -19.17
CA THR A 32 3.19 9.81 -19.30
C THR A 32 3.00 10.50 -17.96
N PRO A 33 3.68 11.65 -17.72
CA PRO A 33 3.49 12.43 -16.49
C PRO A 33 2.02 12.79 -16.24
N GLU A 34 1.30 13.20 -17.28
CA GLU A 34 -0.12 13.55 -17.19
C GLU A 34 -0.97 12.34 -16.80
N ALA A 35 -0.68 11.16 -17.37
CA ALA A 35 -1.40 9.94 -17.05
C ALA A 35 -1.12 9.47 -15.61
N ALA A 36 0.14 9.55 -15.16
CA ALA A 36 0.54 9.20 -13.80
C ALA A 36 -0.09 10.16 -12.77
N MET A 37 -0.06 11.46 -13.04
CA MET A 37 -0.69 12.47 -12.19
C MET A 37 -2.22 12.34 -12.16
N ALA A 38 -2.88 12.09 -13.29
CA ALA A 38 -4.31 11.84 -13.31
C ALA A 38 -4.68 10.56 -12.53
N ALA A 39 -3.86 9.51 -12.60
CA ALA A 39 -4.04 8.30 -11.79
C ALA A 39 -3.83 8.58 -10.30
N PHE A 40 -2.81 9.38 -9.97
CA PHE A 40 -2.52 9.81 -8.61
C PHE A 40 -3.67 10.62 -8.01
N GLU A 41 -4.22 11.59 -8.74
CA GLU A 41 -5.34 12.41 -8.26
C GLU A 41 -6.59 11.56 -7.97
N ARG A 42 -6.90 10.58 -8.82
CA ARG A 42 -7.98 9.62 -8.54
C ARG A 42 -7.70 8.81 -7.26
N SER A 43 -6.48 8.31 -7.13
CA SER A 43 -6.03 7.55 -5.96
C SER A 43 -6.07 8.40 -4.69
N LEU A 44 -5.70 9.69 -4.78
CA LEU A 44 -5.70 10.64 -3.66
C LEU A 44 -7.09 10.84 -3.11
N VAL A 45 -8.10 10.98 -3.97
CA VAL A 45 -9.50 11.11 -3.52
C VAL A 45 -9.93 9.86 -2.74
N ASP A 46 -9.65 8.66 -3.24
CA ASP A 46 -9.99 7.41 -2.56
C ASP A 46 -9.21 7.23 -1.26
N TRP A 47 -7.93 7.63 -1.26
CA TRP A 47 -7.05 7.59 -0.10
C TRP A 47 -7.53 8.53 1.00
N LEU A 48 -7.88 9.77 0.68
CA LEU A 48 -8.44 10.73 1.66
C LEU A 48 -9.75 10.24 2.26
N ARG A 49 -10.64 9.61 1.47
CA ARG A 49 -11.86 8.98 2.01
C ARG A 49 -11.53 7.83 2.96
N PHE A 50 -10.52 7.01 2.62
CA PHE A 50 -10.05 5.95 3.50
C PHE A 50 -9.52 6.52 4.83
N LEU A 51 -8.61 7.49 4.78
CA LEU A 51 -8.05 8.13 5.96
C LEU A 51 -9.15 8.73 6.85
N ALA A 52 -10.12 9.42 6.26
CA ALA A 52 -11.28 9.94 7.00
C ALA A 52 -12.08 8.83 7.69
N SER A 53 -12.31 7.70 7.00
CA SER A 53 -13.03 6.55 7.56
C SER A 53 -12.26 5.84 8.69
N ALA A 54 -10.93 5.95 8.69
CA ALA A 54 -10.05 5.47 9.75
C ALA A 54 -9.96 6.47 10.93
N GLY A 55 -10.68 7.60 10.87
CA GLY A 55 -10.70 8.61 11.91
C GLY A 55 -9.52 9.60 11.84
N GLU A 56 -8.76 9.60 10.75
CA GLU A 56 -7.66 10.54 10.58
C GLU A 56 -8.15 11.93 10.15
N ARG A 57 -7.37 12.94 10.52
CA ARG A 57 -7.62 14.31 10.10
C ARG A 57 -7.22 14.47 8.63
N VAL A 58 -8.21 14.69 7.78
CA VAL A 58 -8.03 15.02 6.36
C VAL A 58 -8.54 16.43 6.07
N PRO A 59 -8.10 17.06 4.96
CA PRO A 59 -8.73 18.27 4.45
C PRO A 59 -10.25 18.07 4.23
N PRO A 60 -11.07 19.10 4.44
CA PRO A 60 -12.49 19.09 4.05
C PRO A 60 -12.69 18.71 2.58
N ALA A 61 -13.84 18.12 2.24
CA ALA A 61 -14.12 17.66 0.88
C ALA A 61 -14.21 18.79 -0.16
N ASP A 62 -14.49 20.02 0.28
CA ASP A 62 -14.54 21.24 -0.52
C ASP A 62 -13.23 22.06 -0.46
N ALA A 63 -12.20 21.54 0.23
CA ALA A 63 -10.92 22.24 0.32
C ALA A 63 -10.17 22.21 -1.02
N GLU A 64 -9.68 23.38 -1.44
CA GLU A 64 -8.73 23.47 -2.55
C GLU A 64 -7.38 22.87 -2.13
N LEU A 65 -6.98 21.82 -2.86
CA LEU A 65 -5.69 21.16 -2.72
C LEU A 65 -4.76 21.62 -3.84
N GLU A 66 -3.55 22.02 -3.47
CA GLU A 66 -2.47 22.25 -4.43
C GLU A 66 -1.64 20.96 -4.53
N VAL A 67 -1.71 20.26 -5.65
CA VAL A 67 -0.87 19.08 -5.91
C VAL A 67 0.33 19.53 -6.73
N ALA A 68 1.54 19.24 -6.24
CA ALA A 68 2.75 19.67 -6.91
C ALA A 68 3.85 18.61 -6.87
N VAL A 69 4.53 18.44 -7.99
CA VAL A 69 5.74 17.60 -8.09
C VAL A 69 6.90 18.38 -7.51
N ASP A 70 7.40 17.93 -6.37
CA ASP A 70 8.55 18.53 -5.68
C ASP A 70 9.84 17.73 -5.92
N GLU A 71 9.71 16.45 -6.28
CA GLU A 71 10.85 15.58 -6.59
C GLU A 71 10.60 14.80 -7.89
N TRP A 72 11.63 14.66 -8.74
CA TRP A 72 11.61 13.82 -9.93
C TRP A 72 12.91 13.05 -10.03
N MET A 73 12.83 11.72 -10.08
CA MET A 73 13.96 10.80 -10.04
C MET A 73 13.86 9.78 -11.17
N GLU A 74 14.96 9.54 -11.88
CA GLU A 74 15.07 8.47 -12.87
C GLU A 74 15.65 7.21 -12.23
N THR A 75 15.24 6.03 -12.71
CA THR A 75 15.71 4.72 -12.23
C THR A 75 15.78 3.70 -13.36
N ASP A 76 16.62 2.68 -13.18
CA ASP A 76 16.70 1.53 -14.09
C ASP A 76 15.53 0.53 -13.92
N ALA A 77 14.65 0.74 -12.93
CA ALA A 77 13.49 -0.13 -12.67
C ALA A 77 12.44 -0.07 -13.80
N ALA A 78 11.77 -1.18 -14.05
CA ALA A 78 10.63 -1.26 -14.97
C ALA A 78 9.31 -0.86 -14.24
N VAL A 79 9.04 0.45 -14.18
CA VAL A 79 7.93 1.04 -13.40
C VAL A 79 6.56 0.54 -13.86
N LEU A 80 6.32 0.39 -15.16
CA LEU A 80 5.04 -0.14 -15.67
C LEU A 80 4.85 -1.62 -15.30
N SER A 81 5.93 -2.32 -14.99
CA SER A 81 5.90 -3.70 -14.48
C SER A 81 5.75 -3.78 -12.96
N GLY A 82 5.65 -2.63 -12.28
CA GLY A 82 5.49 -2.55 -10.82
C GLY A 82 6.82 -2.58 -10.05
N GLU A 83 7.96 -2.51 -10.74
CA GLU A 83 9.26 -2.33 -10.10
C GLU A 83 9.44 -0.88 -9.67
N THR A 84 9.96 -0.67 -8.46
CA THR A 84 10.21 0.66 -7.93
C THR A 84 11.46 0.62 -7.06
N ALA A 85 12.32 1.63 -7.18
CA ALA A 85 13.65 1.66 -6.57
C ALA A 85 14.07 3.04 -6.02
N VAL A 86 13.33 4.11 -6.32
CA VAL A 86 13.78 5.46 -5.92
C VAL A 86 13.80 5.67 -4.41
N LEU A 87 14.80 6.41 -3.97
CA LEU A 87 14.91 7.01 -2.64
C LEU A 87 14.71 8.51 -2.81
N PHE A 88 13.57 9.03 -2.37
CA PHE A 88 13.31 10.47 -2.40
C PHE A 88 14.10 11.19 -1.30
N VAL A 89 14.34 12.49 -1.47
CA VAL A 89 14.91 13.35 -0.44
C VAL A 89 14.05 13.30 0.82
N ASP A 90 12.71 13.24 0.68
CA ASP A 90 11.84 13.06 1.84
C ASP A 90 12.14 11.77 2.62
N ASP A 91 12.49 10.68 1.93
CA ASP A 91 12.83 9.38 2.54
C ASP A 91 14.10 9.43 3.40
N LEU A 92 14.93 10.47 3.26
CA LEU A 92 16.17 10.66 4.04
C LEU A 92 15.91 11.20 5.46
N ARG A 93 14.72 11.75 5.72
CA ARG A 93 14.35 12.20 7.07
C ARG A 93 14.18 10.98 7.97
N PRO A 94 14.78 10.95 9.18
CA PRO A 94 14.53 9.88 10.13
C PRO A 94 13.03 9.65 10.34
N LEU A 95 12.61 8.39 10.40
CA LEU A 95 11.22 8.07 10.72
C LEU A 95 10.97 8.38 12.20
N SER A 96 9.98 9.20 12.52
CA SER A 96 9.61 9.39 13.93
C SER A 96 8.85 8.17 14.45
N GLN A 97 8.86 7.98 15.77
CA GLN A 97 8.07 6.93 16.42
C GLN A 97 6.57 7.10 16.12
N GLU A 98 6.08 8.34 16.19
CA GLU A 98 4.69 8.70 15.92
C GLU A 98 4.28 8.35 14.47
N GLU A 99 5.13 8.64 13.49
CA GLU A 99 4.90 8.25 12.10
C GLU A 99 4.91 6.72 11.91
N ALA A 100 5.81 6.01 12.60
CA ALA A 100 5.87 4.56 12.54
C ALA A 100 4.58 3.93 13.10
N GLU A 101 4.13 4.38 14.27
CA GLU A 101 2.90 3.93 14.92
C GLU A 101 1.66 4.25 14.08
N ALA A 102 1.53 5.47 13.58
CA ALA A 102 0.45 5.85 12.68
C ALA A 102 0.46 5.02 11.38
N GLY A 103 1.64 4.75 10.84
CA GLY A 103 1.83 3.88 9.69
C GLY A 103 1.35 2.44 9.94
N VAL A 104 1.72 1.85 11.07
CA VAL A 104 1.28 0.50 11.47
C VAL A 104 -0.23 0.45 11.68
N GLN A 105 -0.81 1.48 12.30
CA GLN A 105 -2.26 1.60 12.47
C GLN A 105 -2.97 1.60 11.10
N ARG A 106 -2.52 2.43 10.16
CA ARG A 106 -3.05 2.48 8.78
C ARG A 106 -2.97 1.14 8.07
N LEU A 107 -1.85 0.42 8.18
CA LEU A 107 -1.69 -0.92 7.62
C LEU A 107 -2.71 -1.89 8.23
N GLY A 108 -2.95 -1.81 9.53
CA GLY A 108 -3.98 -2.57 10.24
C GLY A 108 -5.40 -2.26 9.73
N ASP A 109 -5.73 -0.99 9.52
CA ASP A 109 -7.05 -0.57 9.04
C ASP A 109 -7.30 -0.99 7.58
N LEU A 110 -6.30 -0.87 6.70
CA LEU A 110 -6.34 -1.40 5.34
C LEU A 110 -6.58 -2.91 5.33
N ARG A 111 -5.79 -3.64 6.13
CA ARG A 111 -5.92 -5.08 6.28
C ARG A 111 -7.30 -5.47 6.81
N GLY A 112 -7.80 -4.74 7.80
CA GLY A 112 -9.10 -4.97 8.43
C GLY A 112 -10.25 -4.93 7.42
N ARG A 113 -10.24 -3.95 6.49
CA ARG A 113 -11.23 -3.84 5.40
C ARG A 113 -11.26 -5.10 4.53
N MET A 114 -10.09 -5.62 4.18
CA MET A 114 -9.96 -6.82 3.36
C MET A 114 -10.35 -8.09 4.13
N LEU A 115 -9.80 -8.29 5.32
CA LEU A 115 -10.07 -9.47 6.16
C LEU A 115 -11.53 -9.54 6.59
N ALA A 116 -12.22 -8.41 6.76
CA ALA A 116 -13.65 -8.40 7.02
C ALA A 116 -14.47 -9.07 5.90
N ARG A 117 -14.01 -9.05 4.64
CA ARG A 117 -14.68 -9.76 3.53
C ARG A 117 -14.35 -11.24 3.49
N VAL A 118 -13.10 -11.59 3.82
CA VAL A 118 -12.62 -12.97 3.83
C VAL A 118 -13.21 -13.74 5.01
N ARG A 119 -13.08 -13.23 6.24
CA ARG A 119 -13.43 -13.95 7.48
C ARG A 119 -14.93 -14.03 7.75
N ARG A 120 -15.76 -13.18 7.13
CA ARG A 120 -17.22 -13.24 7.27
C ARG A 120 -17.86 -14.40 6.51
N ARG A 121 -17.14 -15.05 5.59
CA ARG A 121 -17.64 -16.19 4.79
C ARG A 121 -16.87 -17.44 5.18
N ARG A 122 -17.58 -18.49 5.62
CA ARG A 122 -16.96 -19.77 5.98
C ARG A 122 -16.25 -20.44 4.80
N ASP A 123 -16.74 -20.21 3.59
CA ASP A 123 -16.26 -20.85 2.35
C ASP A 123 -15.83 -19.80 1.30
N VAL A 124 -15.07 -18.79 1.71
CA VAL A 124 -14.58 -17.78 0.74
C VAL A 124 -13.67 -18.44 -0.30
N ASN A 125 -14.12 -18.45 -1.55
CA ASN A 125 -13.29 -18.88 -2.66
C ASN A 125 -12.26 -17.78 -2.98
N LEU A 126 -10.99 -18.02 -2.67
CA LEU A 126 -9.89 -17.11 -3.01
C LEU A 126 -9.38 -17.30 -4.44
N ASP A 127 -9.81 -18.34 -5.15
CA ASP A 127 -9.41 -18.60 -6.54
C ASP A 127 -10.25 -17.80 -7.56
N VAL A 128 -11.06 -16.86 -7.07
CA VAL A 128 -11.81 -15.91 -7.90
C VAL A 128 -10.86 -14.88 -8.54
N PRO A 129 -11.17 -14.34 -9.73
CA PRO A 129 -10.33 -13.35 -10.39
C PRO A 129 -10.21 -12.06 -9.58
N ALA A 130 -8.98 -11.54 -9.46
CA ALA A 130 -8.68 -10.20 -8.93
C ALA A 130 -8.26 -9.25 -10.06
N ALA A 131 -7.58 -9.77 -11.07
CA ALA A 131 -7.19 -9.09 -12.31
C ALA A 131 -7.10 -10.12 -13.46
N PRO A 132 -6.90 -9.70 -14.73
CA PRO A 132 -6.74 -10.64 -15.83
C PRO A 132 -5.62 -11.66 -15.56
N GLY A 133 -5.99 -12.94 -15.46
CA GLY A 133 -5.05 -14.04 -15.22
C GLY A 133 -4.53 -14.18 -13.79
N ILE A 134 -4.99 -13.35 -12.84
CA ILE A 134 -4.51 -13.35 -11.46
C ILE A 134 -5.69 -13.53 -10.49
N SER A 135 -5.62 -14.53 -9.61
CA SER A 135 -6.64 -14.77 -8.58
C SER A 135 -6.40 -13.95 -7.30
N VAL A 136 -7.44 -13.78 -6.49
CA VAL A 136 -7.32 -13.15 -5.16
C VAL A 136 -6.26 -13.86 -4.32
N ARG A 137 -6.21 -15.20 -4.35
CA ARG A 137 -5.20 -16.00 -3.65
C ARG A 137 -3.78 -15.57 -4.04
N GLN A 138 -3.49 -15.49 -5.33
CA GLN A 138 -2.17 -15.10 -5.83
C GLN A 138 -1.80 -13.69 -5.40
N VAL A 139 -2.75 -12.74 -5.43
CA VAL A 139 -2.52 -11.37 -4.95
C VAL A 139 -2.18 -11.34 -3.45
N LEU A 140 -2.88 -12.11 -2.61
CA LEU A 140 -2.61 -12.15 -1.17
C LEU A 140 -1.27 -12.81 -0.84
N GLU A 141 -0.90 -13.85 -1.57
CA GLU A 141 0.41 -14.50 -1.43
C GLU A 141 1.54 -13.56 -1.85
N GLU A 142 1.33 -12.81 -2.94
CA GLU A 142 2.25 -11.78 -3.40
C GLU A 142 2.40 -10.65 -2.37
N LEU A 143 1.30 -10.14 -1.84
CA LEU A 143 1.31 -9.12 -0.79
C LEU A 143 2.11 -9.57 0.43
N ALA A 144 1.88 -10.81 0.89
CA ALA A 144 2.62 -11.35 2.02
C ALA A 144 4.12 -11.44 1.69
N ARG A 145 4.49 -12.00 0.54
CA ARG A 145 5.89 -12.09 0.05
C ARG A 145 6.55 -10.72 -0.04
N ALA A 146 5.85 -9.72 -0.58
CA ALA A 146 6.33 -8.36 -0.75
C ALA A 146 6.61 -7.70 0.61
N HIS A 147 5.73 -7.85 1.60
CA HIS A 147 5.99 -7.38 2.97
C HIS A 147 7.27 -7.96 3.55
N TRP A 148 7.47 -9.28 3.46
CA TRP A 148 8.69 -9.92 3.94
C TRP A 148 9.94 -9.39 3.25
N TRP A 149 9.90 -9.31 1.91
CA TRP A 149 11.02 -8.79 1.14
C TRP A 149 11.35 -7.34 1.49
N THR A 150 10.33 -6.50 1.70
CA THR A 150 10.52 -5.11 2.12
C THR A 150 11.08 -5.04 3.54
N LEU A 151 10.58 -5.84 4.49
CA LEU A 151 11.07 -5.84 5.87
C LEU A 151 12.47 -6.44 6.02
N SER A 152 12.92 -7.29 5.09
CA SER A 152 14.30 -7.79 5.12
C SER A 152 15.31 -6.66 4.98
N ARG A 153 14.92 -5.51 4.41
CA ARG A 153 15.74 -4.29 4.35
C ARG A 153 15.92 -3.60 5.71
N LEU A 154 15.14 -3.99 6.72
CA LEU A 154 15.33 -3.62 8.12
C LEU A 154 15.86 -4.79 8.97
N GLY A 155 16.51 -5.77 8.33
CA GLY A 155 17.11 -6.91 9.01
C GLY A 155 16.12 -7.99 9.45
N ALA A 156 14.87 -7.98 8.94
CA ALA A 156 13.97 -9.10 9.18
C ALA A 156 14.50 -10.38 8.52
N SER A 157 14.39 -11.50 9.23
CA SER A 157 14.84 -12.79 8.73
C SER A 157 14.02 -13.26 7.51
N PRO A 158 14.60 -14.10 6.64
CA PRO A 158 13.88 -14.69 5.51
C PRO A 158 12.61 -15.41 5.95
N MET A 159 11.64 -15.52 5.04
CA MET A 159 10.33 -16.19 5.23
C MET A 159 10.44 -17.73 5.45
N ALA A 160 11.59 -18.24 5.86
CA ALA A 160 11.77 -19.66 6.15
C ALA A 160 10.82 -20.08 7.29
N GLY A 161 9.98 -21.09 7.03
CA GLY A 161 9.00 -21.58 8.00
C GLY A 161 7.67 -20.81 8.05
N ALA A 162 7.40 -19.91 7.10
CA ALA A 162 6.06 -19.34 6.97
C ALA A 162 5.02 -20.45 6.69
N PRO A 163 3.77 -20.31 7.18
CA PRO A 163 2.71 -21.29 6.92
C PRO A 163 2.47 -21.51 5.41
N ASP A 164 1.95 -22.66 5.00
CA ASP A 164 1.56 -22.85 3.59
C ASP A 164 0.24 -22.15 3.27
N HIS A 165 -0.66 -22.05 4.24
CA HIS A 165 -2.00 -21.50 4.04
C HIS A 165 -1.96 -19.98 3.83
N THR A 166 -2.52 -19.50 2.71
CA THR A 166 -2.50 -18.09 2.26
C THR A 166 -2.84 -17.08 3.37
N LEU A 167 -3.95 -17.28 4.08
CA LEU A 167 -4.36 -16.34 5.14
C LEU A 167 -3.42 -16.36 6.36
N ALA A 168 -2.85 -17.52 6.69
CA ALA A 168 -1.92 -17.65 7.80
C ALA A 168 -0.58 -16.97 7.47
N ARG A 169 -0.14 -17.04 6.20
CA ARG A 169 1.01 -16.27 5.71
C ARG A 169 0.77 -14.77 5.82
N LEU A 170 -0.40 -14.32 5.40
CA LEU A 170 -0.76 -12.91 5.48
C LEU A 170 -0.81 -12.40 6.94
N ASP A 171 -1.36 -13.19 7.86
CA ASP A 171 -1.37 -12.87 9.28
C ASP A 171 0.06 -12.82 9.86
N THR A 172 0.93 -13.74 9.45
CA THR A 172 2.33 -13.77 9.89
C THR A 172 3.13 -12.58 9.36
N SER A 173 2.91 -12.19 8.10
CA SER A 173 3.57 -10.99 7.54
C SER A 173 3.08 -9.71 8.21
N ALA A 174 1.80 -9.60 8.59
CA ALA A 174 1.29 -8.48 9.40
C ALA A 174 1.96 -8.43 10.77
N ALA A 175 2.03 -9.56 11.47
CA ALA A 175 2.64 -9.61 12.79
C ALA A 175 4.10 -9.15 12.72
N LEU A 176 4.82 -9.54 11.66
CA LEU A 176 6.19 -9.09 11.42
C LEU A 176 6.28 -7.59 11.11
N VAL A 177 5.34 -7.03 10.32
CA VAL A 177 5.26 -5.57 10.10
C VAL A 177 5.12 -4.85 11.43
N VAL A 178 4.17 -5.27 12.27
CA VAL A 178 3.91 -4.65 13.58
C VAL A 178 5.15 -4.73 14.46
N ASP A 179 5.72 -5.93 14.63
CA ASP A 179 6.92 -6.18 15.43
C ASP A 179 8.06 -5.27 14.97
N ARG A 180 8.43 -5.33 13.68
CA ARG A 180 9.60 -4.62 13.16
C ARG A 180 9.45 -3.12 13.17
N MET A 181 8.30 -2.59 12.76
CA MET A 181 8.12 -1.15 12.65
C MET A 181 7.97 -0.48 14.02
N THR A 182 7.41 -1.17 15.02
CA THR A 182 7.25 -0.63 16.37
C THR A 182 8.49 -0.83 17.25
N SER A 183 9.38 -1.76 16.90
CA SER A 183 10.61 -2.05 17.65
C SER A 183 11.85 -1.29 17.19
N LEU A 184 11.75 -0.40 16.20
CA LEU A 184 12.92 0.34 15.69
C LEU A 184 13.46 1.29 16.74
N SER A 185 14.74 1.19 17.07
CA SER A 185 15.44 2.20 17.87
C SER A 185 15.57 3.52 17.10
N ASP A 186 15.86 4.61 17.81
CA ASP A 186 16.10 5.93 17.22
C ASP A 186 17.18 5.88 16.13
N ASP A 187 18.28 5.16 16.40
CA ASP A 187 19.36 4.93 15.43
C ASP A 187 18.87 4.17 14.20
N GLN A 188 18.07 3.11 14.38
CA GLN A 188 17.52 2.33 13.27
C GLN A 188 16.54 3.14 12.41
N ARG A 189 15.78 4.05 13.02
CA ARG A 189 14.85 4.93 12.28
C ARG A 189 15.57 6.00 11.45
N GLY A 190 16.81 6.35 11.80
CA GLY A 190 17.67 7.27 11.04
C GLY A 190 18.68 6.59 10.11
N MET A 191 18.76 5.25 10.13
CA MET A 191 19.77 4.51 9.39
C MET A 191 19.46 4.44 7.88
N ARG A 192 20.54 4.45 7.09
CA ARG A 192 20.55 4.14 5.65
C ARG A 192 21.27 2.82 5.45
N ILE A 193 20.67 1.92 4.69
CA ILE A 193 21.26 0.63 4.35
C ILE A 193 21.25 0.48 2.84
N GLU A 194 22.38 0.11 2.25
CA GLU A 194 22.45 -0.31 0.86
C GLU A 194 22.30 -1.83 0.77
N LEU A 195 21.34 -2.31 -0.02
CA LEU A 195 21.09 -3.73 -0.27
C LEU A 195 20.73 -3.93 -1.74
N ASP A 196 21.38 -4.88 -2.39
CA ASP A 196 21.20 -5.18 -3.81
C ASP A 196 21.39 -3.96 -4.75
N GLY A 197 22.28 -3.03 -4.36
CA GLY A 197 22.55 -1.79 -5.12
C GLY A 197 21.49 -0.69 -4.93
N GLU A 198 20.54 -0.88 -4.00
CA GLU A 198 19.50 0.08 -3.68
C GLU A 198 19.65 0.58 -2.25
N GLU A 199 19.48 1.89 -2.04
CA GLU A 199 19.45 2.48 -0.70
C GLU A 199 18.04 2.43 -0.08
N TRP A 200 18.02 2.08 1.21
CA TRP A 200 16.82 1.90 2.01
C TRP A 200 16.88 2.65 3.34
N THR A 201 15.76 3.26 3.70
CA THR A 201 15.51 3.87 5.00
C THR A 201 14.22 3.31 5.60
N ALA A 202 14.05 3.44 6.91
CA ALA A 202 12.80 3.04 7.58
C ALA A 202 11.57 3.77 7.00
N ARG A 203 11.73 5.04 6.58
CA ARG A 203 10.67 5.83 5.95
C ARG A 203 10.28 5.28 4.58
N LYS A 204 11.26 4.96 3.72
CA LYS A 204 11.00 4.30 2.43
C LYS A 204 10.32 2.94 2.60
N VAL A 205 10.75 2.16 3.59
CA VAL A 205 10.11 0.89 3.95
C VAL A 205 8.64 1.09 4.31
N LEU A 206 8.33 2.03 5.20
CA LEU A 206 6.94 2.30 5.58
C LEU A 206 6.09 2.77 4.38
N ARG A 207 6.62 3.69 3.56
CA ARG A 207 5.98 4.16 2.33
C ARG A 207 5.65 3.01 1.40
N ARG A 208 6.59 2.08 1.19
CA ARG A 208 6.41 0.90 0.33
C ARG A 208 5.38 -0.08 0.90
N LEU A 209 5.40 -0.36 2.21
CA LEU A 209 4.42 -1.24 2.85
C LEU A 209 2.99 -0.69 2.70
N LEU A 210 2.79 0.61 2.92
CA LEU A 210 1.49 1.26 2.76
C LEU A 210 1.01 1.23 1.31
N TRP A 211 1.91 1.45 0.35
CA TRP A 211 1.59 1.34 -1.07
C TRP A 211 1.19 -0.09 -1.46
N LEU A 212 1.91 -1.11 -0.99
CA LEU A 212 1.61 -2.52 -1.25
C LEU A 212 0.23 -2.91 -0.70
N GLU A 213 -0.09 -2.54 0.55
CA GLU A 213 -1.43 -2.79 1.11
C GLU A 213 -2.53 -2.06 0.34
N TRP A 214 -2.32 -0.79 -0.01
CA TRP A 214 -3.30 -0.03 -0.76
C TRP A 214 -3.59 -0.65 -2.13
N THR A 215 -2.53 -1.03 -2.85
CA THR A 215 -2.63 -1.52 -4.23
C THR A 215 -3.05 -2.99 -4.30
N LEU A 216 -2.26 -3.90 -3.73
CA LEU A 216 -2.54 -5.34 -3.78
C LEU A 216 -3.74 -5.68 -2.90
N GLY A 217 -3.84 -5.09 -1.70
CA GLY A 217 -5.00 -5.27 -0.83
C GLY A 217 -6.29 -4.72 -1.46
N GLY A 218 -6.21 -3.57 -2.14
CA GLY A 218 -7.30 -3.01 -2.93
C GLY A 218 -7.74 -3.92 -4.09
N MET A 219 -6.78 -4.49 -4.83
CA MET A 219 -7.04 -5.45 -5.91
C MET A 219 -7.74 -6.71 -5.39
N ALA A 220 -7.26 -7.28 -4.28
CA ALA A 220 -7.88 -8.44 -3.64
C ALA A 220 -9.31 -8.11 -3.15
N LEU A 221 -9.51 -6.94 -2.55
CA LEU A 221 -10.82 -6.48 -2.10
C LEU A 221 -11.80 -6.32 -3.27
N ALA A 222 -11.36 -5.76 -4.40
CA ALA A 222 -12.16 -5.61 -5.60
C ALA A 222 -12.58 -6.97 -6.19
N GLY A 223 -11.65 -7.94 -6.28
CA GLY A 223 -11.96 -9.30 -6.72
C GLY A 223 -12.97 -10.01 -5.82
N LEU A 224 -12.80 -9.90 -4.50
CA LEU A 224 -13.75 -10.46 -3.52
C LEU A 224 -15.15 -9.82 -3.58
N ALA A 225 -15.20 -8.51 -3.88
CA ALA A 225 -16.46 -7.79 -4.06
C ALA A 225 -17.18 -8.21 -5.35
N ALA A 226 -16.44 -8.33 -6.46
CA ALA A 226 -17.00 -8.77 -7.75
C ALA A 226 -17.51 -10.21 -7.71
N ALA A 227 -16.90 -11.08 -6.91
CA ALA A 227 -17.31 -12.46 -6.74
C ALA A 227 -18.40 -12.67 -5.64
N ALA A 228 -18.84 -11.60 -4.96
CA ALA A 228 -19.92 -11.72 -4.01
C ALA A 228 -21.23 -12.08 -4.74
N PRO A 229 -21.98 -13.11 -4.30
CA PRO A 229 -23.33 -13.31 -4.81
C PRO A 229 -24.15 -12.04 -4.57
N ALA A 230 -25.07 -11.72 -5.49
CA ALA A 230 -25.98 -10.56 -5.44
C ALA A 230 -27.03 -10.66 -4.30
N GLU A 231 -26.67 -11.25 -3.17
CA GLU A 231 -27.55 -11.62 -2.05
C GLU A 231 -27.87 -10.45 -1.10
N GLN A 232 -27.71 -9.21 -1.54
CA GLN A 232 -28.13 -8.01 -0.79
C GLN A 232 -29.17 -7.15 -1.52
N ALA A 233 -29.59 -7.51 -2.73
CA ALA A 233 -30.65 -6.77 -3.44
C ALA A 233 -32.08 -7.19 -3.02
N THR A 234 -32.25 -8.25 -2.22
CA THR A 234 -33.57 -8.81 -1.87
C THR A 234 -34.00 -8.61 -0.42
N THR A 235 -33.14 -8.08 0.47
CA THR A 235 -33.54 -7.91 1.89
C THR A 235 -34.30 -6.61 2.14
N GLU A 236 -34.06 -5.52 1.39
CA GLU A 236 -34.85 -4.27 1.51
C GLU A 236 -36.25 -4.36 0.86
N ALA A 237 -36.46 -5.29 -0.07
CA ALA A 237 -37.77 -5.50 -0.70
C ALA A 237 -38.72 -6.37 0.16
N ALA A 238 -38.21 -7.10 1.14
CA ALA A 238 -39.00 -8.00 2.00
C ALA A 238 -39.46 -7.35 3.32
N GLU A 239 -38.86 -6.23 3.74
CA GLU A 239 -39.29 -5.45 4.91
C GLU A 239 -40.29 -4.32 4.56
N SER A 240 -40.63 -4.17 3.27
CA SER A 240 -41.58 -3.18 2.76
C SER A 240 -42.90 -3.79 2.25
N ALA A 241 -43.16 -5.07 2.52
CA ALA A 241 -44.35 -5.81 2.05
C ALA A 241 -45.22 -6.34 3.19
#